data_AF-A0A9D6SLW2-F1
#
_entry.id   AF-A0A9D6SLW2-F1
#
_cell.length_a   1.000
_cell.length_b   1.000
_cell.length_c   1.000
_cell.angle_alpha   90.00
_cell.angle_beta   90.00
_cell.angle_gamma   90.00
#
_symmetry.space_group_name_H-M   'P 1'
#
loop_
_entity.id
_entity.type
_entity.pdbx_description
1 polymer ?
#
loop_
_entity_poly.entity_id
_entity_poly.type
_entity_poly.pdbx_seq_one_letter_code
_entity_poly.pdbx_strand_id
1 'polypeptide(L)'
;MSNQVRDREQYKQLFSSARGDASLLSDTLHVALDIRKFEIDLYWKRAGYFWTLIGAAFAGYFLLNKADSPFPDSIFVVSCVGFLVSFAWYLVNRGSKYWQTNWERHVDLLEDEVVGPLYKTTLAKEEFRLVRLHDGYPFSVSKINQLVSLYVALVWLGLLIKSAPIVAPCFIEPSLEYWYLGGLTVVFAVLLIWMTASAVDPRVRNVNFRTSALAPTKEDNGDA
;
A
#
# COMPACT_ATOMS: atom_id res chain seq x y z
N MET A 1 -31.01 6.51 1.16
CA MET A 1 -30.22 7.68 1.59
C MET A 1 -28.84 7.18 2.02
N SER A 2 -27.74 7.75 1.54
CA SER A 2 -26.41 7.29 1.97
C SER A 2 -26.19 7.70 3.42
N ASN A 3 -26.10 6.73 4.33
CA ASN A 3 -25.63 6.98 5.69
C ASN A 3 -24.13 7.29 5.60
N GLN A 4 -23.80 8.59 5.58
CA GLN A 4 -22.43 9.10 5.58
C GLN A 4 -22.18 9.80 6.90
N VAL A 5 -21.05 9.48 7.54
CA VAL A 5 -20.60 10.15 8.77
C VAL A 5 -19.59 11.22 8.35
N ARG A 6 -19.93 12.49 8.61
CA ARG A 6 -19.18 13.65 8.09
C ARG A 6 -18.42 14.44 9.14
N ASP A 7 -18.78 14.26 10.40
CA ASP A 7 -18.12 14.92 11.52
C ASP A 7 -17.94 13.96 12.71
N ARG A 8 -17.15 14.41 13.67
CA ARG A 8 -16.77 13.62 14.83
C ARG A 8 -17.95 13.34 15.76
N GLU A 9 -18.88 14.28 15.92
CA GLU A 9 -20.01 14.12 16.83
C GLU A 9 -21.00 13.09 16.27
N GLN A 10 -21.26 13.10 14.96
CA GLN A 10 -22.01 12.04 14.27
C GLN A 10 -21.34 10.67 14.44
N TYR A 11 -20.02 10.60 14.36
CA TYR A 11 -19.27 9.36 14.55
C TYR A 11 -19.42 8.84 15.99
N LYS A 12 -19.28 9.73 16.99
CA LYS A 12 -19.46 9.37 18.40
C LYS A 12 -20.87 8.86 18.69
N GLN A 13 -21.90 9.48 18.10
CA GLN A 13 -23.29 9.06 18.25
C GLN A 13 -23.55 7.59 17.86
N LEU A 14 -22.68 6.99 17.03
CA LEU A 14 -22.77 5.55 16.71
C LEU A 14 -22.36 4.64 17.86
N PHE A 15 -21.51 5.12 18.77
CA PHE A 15 -20.92 4.35 19.86
C PHE A 15 -21.33 4.86 21.24
N SER A 16 -21.84 6.09 21.34
CA SER A 16 -22.55 6.55 22.52
C SER A 16 -23.95 5.97 22.46
N SER A 17 -24.20 4.91 23.23
CA SER A 17 -25.58 4.62 23.60
C SER A 17 -26.19 5.86 24.28
N ALA A 18 -27.51 5.97 24.37
CA ALA A 18 -28.17 7.03 25.14
C ALA A 18 -27.69 7.13 26.63
N ARG A 19 -26.89 6.16 27.11
CA ARG A 19 -26.07 6.26 28.32
C ARG A 19 -24.62 6.57 27.92
N GLY A 20 -24.10 7.71 28.38
CA GLY A 20 -22.69 8.10 28.23
C GLY A 20 -21.76 7.12 28.95
N ASP A 21 -21.50 5.97 28.34
CA ASP A 21 -20.70 4.91 28.90
C ASP A 21 -19.25 5.06 28.43
N ALA A 22 -18.44 5.73 29.25
CA ALA A 22 -17.01 5.93 28.99
C ALA A 22 -16.26 4.59 28.78
N SER A 23 -16.78 3.48 29.34
CA SER A 23 -16.21 2.14 29.14
C SER A 23 -16.31 1.69 27.68
N LEU A 24 -17.46 1.90 27.03
CA LEU A 24 -17.69 1.52 25.63
C LEU A 24 -16.79 2.30 24.66
N LEU A 25 -16.56 3.59 24.92
CA LEU A 25 -15.66 4.41 24.11
C LEU A 25 -14.21 3.91 24.23
N SER A 26 -13.77 3.59 25.45
CA SER A 26 -12.46 3.02 25.73
C SER A 26 -12.29 1.67 25.02
N ASP A 27 -13.27 0.78 25.12
CA ASP A 27 -13.24 -0.53 24.45
C ASP A 27 -13.19 -0.40 22.93
N THR A 28 -13.97 0.54 22.36
CA THR A 28 -13.94 0.80 20.91
C THR A 28 -12.58 1.32 20.46
N LEU A 29 -11.94 2.18 21.25
CA LEU A 29 -10.58 2.64 20.98
C LEU A 29 -9.59 1.46 21.03
N HIS A 30 -9.67 0.60 22.04
CA HIS A 30 -8.82 -0.59 22.15
C HIS A 30 -8.95 -1.50 20.93
N VAL A 31 -10.17 -1.79 20.48
CA VAL A 31 -10.42 -2.56 19.25
C VAL A 31 -9.79 -1.88 18.03
N ALA A 32 -9.96 -0.56 17.87
CA ALA A 32 -9.37 0.16 16.74
C ALA A 32 -7.83 0.12 16.75
N LEU A 33 -7.21 0.20 17.94
CA LEU A 33 -5.76 0.08 18.12
C LEU A 33 -5.25 -1.33 17.79
N ASP A 34 -5.95 -2.36 18.25
CA ASP A 34 -5.60 -3.75 17.98
C ASP A 34 -5.71 -4.09 16.50
N ILE A 35 -6.78 -3.65 15.83
CA ILE A 35 -6.93 -3.87 14.38
C ILE A 35 -5.88 -3.08 13.61
N ARG A 36 -5.54 -1.86 14.01
CA ARG A 36 -4.45 -1.09 13.39
C ARG A 36 -3.11 -1.83 13.50
N LYS A 37 -2.79 -2.35 14.69
CA LYS A 37 -1.57 -3.15 14.91
C LYS A 37 -1.58 -4.41 14.04
N PHE A 38 -2.73 -5.09 13.96
CA PHE A 38 -2.92 -6.25 13.10
C PHE A 38 -2.71 -5.93 11.61
N GLU A 39 -3.23 -4.81 11.12
CA GLU A 39 -3.00 -4.37 9.73
C GLU A 39 -1.55 -4.02 9.42
N ILE A 40 -0.80 -3.51 10.40
CA ILE A 40 0.65 -3.28 10.27
C ILE A 40 1.39 -4.63 10.17
N ASP A 41 1.06 -5.60 11.02
CA ASP A 41 1.66 -6.94 10.99
C ASP A 41 1.34 -7.67 9.68
N LEU A 42 0.07 -7.66 9.26
CA LEU A 42 -0.33 -8.23 7.98
C LEU A 42 0.38 -7.53 6.82
N TYR A 43 0.57 -6.22 6.85
CA TYR A 43 1.32 -5.52 5.80
C TYR A 43 2.73 -6.09 5.61
N TRP A 44 3.46 -6.34 6.70
CA TRP A 44 4.79 -6.95 6.64
C TRP A 44 4.77 -8.41 6.19
N LYS A 45 3.82 -9.21 6.69
CA LYS A 45 3.62 -10.60 6.23
C LYS A 45 3.31 -10.66 4.74
N ARG A 46 2.47 -9.72 4.26
CA ARG A 46 2.11 -9.62 2.85
C ARG A 46 3.32 -9.26 1.98
N ALA A 47 4.14 -8.32 2.43
CA ALA A 47 5.40 -8.02 1.76
C ALA A 47 6.30 -9.26 1.69
N GLY A 48 6.49 -9.98 2.78
CA GLY A 48 7.35 -11.16 2.84
C GLY A 48 7.04 -12.21 1.77
N TYR A 49 5.77 -12.60 1.59
CA TYR A 49 5.43 -13.60 0.57
C TYR A 49 5.71 -13.11 -0.85
N PHE A 50 5.39 -11.85 -1.17
CA PHE A 50 5.61 -11.30 -2.51
C PHE A 50 7.09 -11.20 -2.82
N TRP A 51 7.90 -10.72 -1.88
CA TRP A 51 9.36 -10.66 -2.03
C TRP A 51 9.96 -12.04 -2.32
N THR A 52 9.50 -13.08 -1.62
CA THR A 52 9.95 -14.46 -1.87
C THR A 52 9.61 -14.93 -3.28
N LEU A 53 8.38 -14.74 -3.74
CA LEU A 53 7.95 -15.15 -5.07
C LEU A 53 8.67 -14.35 -6.18
N ILE A 54 8.82 -13.05 -6.00
CA ILE A 54 9.53 -12.16 -6.93
C ILE A 54 11.01 -12.55 -7.01
N GLY A 55 11.65 -12.83 -5.86
CA GLY A 55 13.04 -13.29 -5.81
C GLY A 55 13.24 -14.62 -6.54
N ALA A 56 12.35 -15.59 -6.31
CA ALA A 56 12.35 -16.85 -7.03
C ALA A 56 12.16 -16.67 -8.54
N ALA A 57 11.24 -15.79 -8.95
CA ALA A 57 11.02 -15.46 -10.36
C ALA A 57 12.27 -14.85 -11.01
N PHE A 58 12.94 -13.91 -10.34
CA PHE A 58 14.20 -13.33 -10.84
C PHE A 58 15.30 -14.40 -10.95
N ALA A 59 15.43 -15.27 -9.95
CA ALA A 59 16.40 -16.36 -10.00
C ALA A 59 16.14 -17.30 -11.19
N GLY A 60 14.89 -17.68 -11.41
CA GLY A 60 14.48 -18.48 -12.57
C GLY A 60 14.76 -17.77 -13.89
N TYR A 61 14.43 -16.47 -13.99
CA TYR A 61 14.70 -15.66 -15.18
C TYR A 61 16.18 -15.65 -15.54
N PHE A 62 17.06 -15.35 -14.57
CA PHE A 62 18.50 -15.28 -14.83
C PHE A 62 19.12 -16.66 -15.12
N LEU A 63 18.64 -17.72 -14.46
CA LEU A 63 19.10 -19.08 -14.74
C LEU A 63 18.77 -19.51 -16.19
N LEU A 64 17.55 -19.23 -16.65
CA LEU A 64 17.12 -19.53 -18.02
C LEU A 64 17.88 -18.70 -19.07
N ASN A 65 18.21 -17.44 -18.76
CA ASN A 65 19.00 -16.59 -19.66
C ASN A 65 20.47 -17.01 -19.75
N LYS A 66 21.01 -17.69 -18.73
CA LYS A 66 22.40 -18.16 -18.70
C LYS A 66 22.57 -19.56 -19.30
N ALA A 67 21.49 -20.28 -19.59
CA ALA A 67 21.56 -21.63 -20.14
C ALA A 67 22.27 -21.62 -21.52
N ASP A 68 23.08 -22.66 -21.80
CA ASP A 68 23.83 -22.79 -23.07
C ASP A 68 22.91 -22.78 -24.30
N SER A 69 21.67 -23.25 -24.12
CA SER A 69 20.56 -23.06 -25.05
C SER A 69 19.41 -22.39 -24.30
N PRO A 70 19.20 -21.07 -24.48
CA PRO A 70 18.07 -20.38 -23.88
C PRO A 70 16.74 -21.03 -24.27
N PHE A 71 15.76 -21.00 -23.36
CA PHE A 71 14.39 -21.48 -23.59
C PHE A 71 13.44 -20.27 -23.67
N PRO A 72 13.22 -19.67 -24.87
CA PRO A 72 12.49 -18.40 -24.99
C PRO A 72 11.08 -18.47 -24.42
N ASP A 73 10.37 -19.58 -24.64
CA ASP A 73 9.02 -19.80 -24.12
C ASP A 73 9.00 -19.81 -22.58
N SER A 74 9.98 -20.46 -21.95
CA SER A 74 10.10 -20.48 -20.49
C SER A 74 10.45 -19.10 -19.94
N ILE A 75 11.32 -18.34 -20.62
CA ILE A 75 11.65 -16.96 -20.24
C ILE A 75 10.41 -16.06 -20.32
N PHE A 76 9.60 -16.22 -21.37
CA PHE A 76 8.33 -15.51 -21.53
C PHE A 76 7.35 -15.86 -20.40
N VAL A 77 7.16 -17.15 -20.13
CA VAL A 77 6.28 -17.62 -19.04
C VAL A 77 6.73 -17.07 -17.68
N VAL A 78 8.03 -17.14 -17.36
CA VAL A 78 8.57 -16.59 -16.11
C VAL A 78 8.37 -15.07 -16.05
N SER A 79 8.53 -14.36 -17.17
CA SER A 79 8.31 -12.91 -17.24
C SER A 79 6.84 -12.53 -17.02
N CYS A 80 5.89 -13.31 -17.56
CA CYS A 80 4.46 -13.17 -17.28
C CYS A 80 4.15 -13.34 -15.79
N VAL A 81 4.70 -14.39 -15.17
CA VAL A 81 4.50 -14.67 -13.74
C VAL A 81 5.12 -13.55 -12.89
N GLY A 82 6.37 -13.17 -13.17
CA GLY A 82 7.07 -12.11 -12.45
C GLY A 82 6.34 -10.76 -12.54
N PHE A 83 5.81 -10.41 -13.71
CA PHE A 83 4.99 -9.22 -13.89
C PHE A 83 3.70 -9.29 -13.08
N LEU A 84 2.93 -10.37 -13.21
CA LEU A 84 1.65 -10.52 -12.52
C LEU A 84 1.81 -10.47 -10.99
N VAL A 85 2.80 -11.19 -10.45
CA VAL A 85 3.10 -11.22 -9.02
C VAL A 85 3.52 -9.83 -8.52
N SER A 86 4.38 -9.12 -9.26
CA SER A 86 4.84 -7.78 -8.89
C SER A 86 3.73 -6.72 -8.99
N PHE A 87 2.88 -6.83 -10.01
CA PHE A 87 1.72 -5.95 -10.15
C PHE A 87 0.68 -6.19 -9.04
N ALA A 88 0.42 -7.45 -8.71
CA ALA A 88 -0.42 -7.81 -7.56
C ALA A 88 0.16 -7.25 -6.25
N TRP A 89 1.48 -7.31 -6.07
CA TRP A 89 2.16 -6.73 -4.90
C TRP A 89 1.92 -5.22 -4.81
N TYR A 90 2.04 -4.50 -5.93
CA TYR A 90 1.73 -3.08 -5.99
C TYR A 90 0.28 -2.77 -5.57
N LEU A 91 -0.69 -3.53 -6.07
CA LEU A 91 -2.10 -3.35 -5.71
C LEU A 91 -2.37 -3.65 -4.22
N VAL A 92 -1.78 -4.72 -3.69
CA VAL A 92 -1.89 -5.09 -2.28
C VAL A 92 -1.28 -4.02 -1.36
N ASN A 93 -0.17 -3.39 -1.76
CA ASN A 93 0.41 -2.27 -1.01
C ASN A 93 -0.52 -1.04 -0.98
N ARG A 94 -1.26 -0.79 -2.05
CA ARG A 94 -2.29 0.26 -2.09
C ARG A 94 -3.49 -0.08 -1.21
N GLY A 95 -3.99 -1.32 -1.28
CA GLY A 95 -5.06 -1.81 -0.43
C GLY A 95 -4.69 -1.78 1.06
N SER A 96 -3.46 -2.18 1.40
CA SER A 96 -2.96 -2.12 2.78
C SER A 96 -2.92 -0.69 3.30
N LYS A 97 -2.47 0.29 2.50
CA LYS A 97 -2.46 1.69 2.92
C LYS A 97 -3.88 2.25 3.10
N TYR A 98 -4.83 1.82 2.26
CA TYR A 98 -6.23 2.21 2.43
C TYR A 98 -6.75 1.77 3.81
N TRP A 99 -6.60 0.50 4.16
CA TRP A 99 -7.08 -0.02 5.45
C TRP A 99 -6.32 0.52 6.66
N GLN A 100 -5.00 0.70 6.55
CA GLN A 100 -4.22 1.38 7.60
C GLN A 100 -4.72 2.80 7.85
N THR A 101 -4.95 3.57 6.77
CA THR A 101 -5.46 4.94 6.88
C THR A 101 -6.87 4.95 7.47
N ASN A 102 -7.71 3.98 7.10
CA ASN A 102 -9.05 3.84 7.68
C ASN A 102 -8.99 3.70 9.21
N TRP A 103 -8.19 2.76 9.70
CA TRP A 103 -8.06 2.53 11.16
C TRP A 103 -7.31 3.65 11.88
N GLU A 104 -6.34 4.30 11.23
CA GLU A 104 -5.74 5.55 11.73
C GLU A 104 -6.82 6.63 11.95
N ARG A 105 -7.79 6.77 11.04
CA ARG A 105 -8.90 7.73 11.22
C ARG A 105 -9.88 7.34 12.31
N HIS A 106 -10.17 6.06 12.48
CA HIS A 106 -10.99 5.60 13.62
C HIS A 106 -10.31 5.96 14.95
N VAL A 107 -9.00 5.70 15.07
CA VAL A 107 -8.22 6.05 16.26
C VAL A 107 -8.20 7.56 16.49
N ASP A 108 -7.95 8.37 15.45
CA ASP A 108 -7.97 9.84 15.55
C ASP A 108 -9.29 10.36 16.14
N LEU A 109 -10.43 9.73 15.84
CA LEU A 109 -11.74 10.22 16.30
C LEU A 109 -12.06 9.80 17.73
N LEU A 110 -11.53 8.66 18.16
CA LEU A 110 -11.78 8.06 19.47
C LEU A 110 -10.82 8.56 20.55
N GLU A 111 -9.57 8.89 20.20
CA GLU A 111 -8.50 9.08 21.18
C GLU A 111 -8.66 10.26 22.15
N ASP A 112 -9.17 11.43 21.70
CA ASP A 112 -8.99 12.65 22.51
C ASP A 112 -9.70 12.61 23.87
N GLU A 113 -10.77 11.83 24.00
CA GLU A 113 -11.54 11.72 25.26
C GLU A 113 -11.00 10.64 26.19
N VAL A 114 -10.23 9.67 25.66
CA VAL A 114 -9.75 8.53 26.44
C VAL A 114 -8.28 8.71 26.82
N VAL A 115 -7.43 9.07 25.85
CA VAL A 115 -5.97 9.15 26.02
C VAL A 115 -5.38 10.49 25.55
N GLY A 116 -6.23 11.44 25.14
CA GLY A 116 -5.79 12.69 24.54
C GLY A 116 -5.28 12.52 23.09
N PRO A 117 -4.65 13.54 22.51
CA PRO A 117 -4.24 13.56 21.09
C PRO A 117 -2.93 12.78 20.86
N LEU A 118 -2.79 11.58 21.44
CA LEU A 118 -1.55 10.82 21.46
C LEU A 118 -1.04 10.49 20.05
N TYR A 119 -1.92 10.05 19.16
CA TYR A 119 -1.60 9.66 17.78
C TYR A 119 -1.61 10.84 16.79
N LYS A 120 -2.24 11.96 17.15
CA LYS A 120 -2.13 13.23 16.42
C LYS A 120 -0.86 14.01 16.73
N THR A 121 -0.30 13.83 17.92
CA THR A 121 0.88 14.57 18.37
C THR A 121 2.14 13.93 17.79
N THR A 122 2.87 14.69 16.97
CA THR A 122 4.12 14.26 16.34
C THR A 122 5.22 15.26 16.65
N LEU A 123 6.48 14.82 16.57
CA LEU A 123 7.63 15.70 16.77
C LEU A 123 7.55 16.90 15.81
N ALA A 124 7.81 18.09 16.34
CA ALA A 124 7.88 19.30 15.54
C ALA A 124 8.91 19.09 14.42
N LYS A 125 8.48 19.37 13.19
CA LYS A 125 9.20 19.04 11.97
C LYS A 125 10.64 19.59 12.01
N GLU A 126 11.64 18.70 12.03
CA GLU A 126 12.93 19.07 11.48
C GLU A 126 12.79 19.17 9.95
N GLU A 127 13.23 20.28 9.37
CA GLU A 127 13.26 20.41 7.92
C GLU A 127 14.13 19.31 7.33
N PHE A 128 13.60 18.60 6.32
CA PHE A 128 14.36 17.56 5.64
C PHE A 128 15.62 18.17 5.02
N ARG A 129 16.80 17.67 5.42
CA ARG A 129 18.10 18.12 4.91
C ARG A 129 18.87 16.93 4.37
N LEU A 130 19.03 16.88 3.04
CA LEU A 130 19.77 15.82 2.34
C LEU A 130 21.21 15.60 2.86
N VAL A 131 21.81 16.64 3.46
CA VAL A 131 23.18 16.58 3.99
C VAL A 131 23.27 15.70 5.25
N ARG A 132 22.19 15.56 6.02
CA ARG A 132 22.20 14.80 7.27
C ARG A 132 21.66 13.38 7.04
N LEU A 133 22.56 12.49 6.62
CA LEU A 133 22.21 11.12 6.20
C LEU A 133 21.77 10.18 7.33
N HIS A 134 22.11 10.49 8.58
CA HIS A 134 21.84 9.62 9.75
C HIS A 134 20.65 10.07 10.61
N ASP A 135 20.06 11.23 10.33
CA ASP A 135 18.95 11.76 11.11
C ASP A 135 17.62 11.05 10.74
N GLY A 136 16.68 11.02 11.70
CA GLY A 136 15.35 10.49 11.49
C GLY A 136 14.44 11.48 10.78
N TYR A 137 13.74 11.04 9.73
CA TYR A 137 12.79 11.85 8.97
C TYR A 137 11.41 11.19 8.87
N PRO A 138 10.32 11.96 8.72
CA PRO A 138 8.94 11.46 8.66
C PRO A 138 8.62 10.83 7.29
N PHE A 139 9.40 9.82 6.89
CA PHE A 139 9.19 9.07 5.67
C PHE A 139 7.96 8.17 5.80
N SER A 140 7.09 8.22 4.80
CA SER A 140 5.96 7.29 4.73
C SER A 140 6.40 5.94 4.19
N VAL A 141 6.56 4.96 5.08
CA VAL A 141 6.93 3.56 4.76
C VAL A 141 6.00 2.98 3.68
N SER A 142 4.70 3.22 3.79
CA SER A 142 3.72 2.75 2.81
C SER A 142 3.94 3.34 1.41
N LYS A 143 4.32 4.63 1.30
CA LYS A 143 4.59 5.27 0.01
C LYS A 143 5.86 4.71 -0.61
N ILE A 144 6.91 4.51 0.20
CA ILE A 144 8.15 3.87 -0.25
C ILE A 144 7.81 2.52 -0.88
N ASN A 145 7.07 1.66 -0.17
CA ASN A 145 6.79 0.32 -0.68
C ASN A 145 5.88 0.33 -1.93
N GLN A 146 4.93 1.27 -2.03
CA GLN A 146 4.13 1.45 -3.24
C GLN A 146 5.00 1.86 -4.45
N LEU A 147 5.95 2.77 -4.26
CA LEU A 147 6.89 3.16 -5.32
C LEU A 147 7.83 2.02 -5.70
N VAL A 148 8.39 1.31 -4.72
CA VAL A 148 9.28 0.16 -4.97
C VAL A 148 8.54 -0.95 -5.69
N SER A 149 7.33 -1.31 -5.26
CA SER A 149 6.54 -2.33 -5.93
C SER A 149 6.12 -1.94 -7.35
N LEU A 150 5.80 -0.66 -7.58
CA LEU A 150 5.57 -0.15 -8.93
C LEU A 150 6.82 -0.27 -9.81
N TYR A 151 7.99 0.13 -9.28
CA TYR A 151 9.26 0.00 -9.99
C TYR A 151 9.52 -1.46 -10.40
N VAL A 152 9.40 -2.40 -9.46
CA VAL A 152 9.62 -3.82 -9.75
C VAL A 152 8.62 -4.34 -10.79
N ALA A 153 7.35 -3.93 -10.74
CA ALA A 153 6.36 -4.28 -11.76
C ALA A 153 6.73 -3.72 -13.14
N LEU A 154 7.27 -2.50 -13.22
CA LEU A 154 7.74 -1.91 -14.49
C LEU A 154 9.00 -2.62 -15.04
N VAL A 155 9.92 -3.03 -14.16
CA VAL A 155 11.07 -3.86 -14.56
C VAL A 155 10.57 -5.16 -15.19
N TRP A 156 9.67 -5.87 -14.52
CA TRP A 156 9.09 -7.10 -15.06
C TRP A 156 8.28 -6.87 -16.34
N LEU A 157 7.59 -5.73 -16.48
CA LEU A 157 6.92 -5.37 -17.73
C LEU A 157 7.94 -5.21 -18.87
N GLY A 158 9.08 -4.58 -18.61
CA GLY A 158 10.18 -4.48 -19.57
C GLY A 158 10.72 -5.85 -19.98
N LEU A 159 10.97 -6.74 -19.01
CA LEU A 159 11.40 -8.12 -19.28
C LEU A 159 10.35 -8.91 -20.08
N LEU A 160 9.07 -8.74 -19.75
CA LEU A 160 7.96 -9.34 -20.48
C LEU A 160 7.93 -8.88 -21.93
N ILE A 161 8.00 -7.58 -22.18
CA ILE A 161 8.04 -7.00 -23.53
C ILE A 161 9.24 -7.55 -24.32
N LYS A 162 10.42 -7.62 -23.69
CA LYS A 162 11.63 -8.18 -24.31
C LYS A 162 11.48 -9.66 -24.69
N SER A 163 10.84 -10.44 -23.81
CA SER A 163 10.62 -11.88 -24.04
C SER A 163 9.46 -12.18 -25.00
N ALA A 164 8.64 -11.20 -25.35
CA ALA A 164 7.47 -11.41 -26.18
C ALA A 164 7.86 -11.76 -27.63
N PRO A 165 7.34 -12.86 -28.20
CA PRO A 165 7.75 -13.36 -29.51
C PRO A 165 7.42 -12.40 -30.67
N ILE A 166 6.46 -11.49 -30.47
CA ILE A 166 6.04 -10.48 -31.46
C ILE A 166 6.99 -9.27 -31.48
N VAL A 167 7.67 -8.96 -30.37
CA VAL A 167 8.47 -7.74 -30.19
C VAL A 167 9.98 -8.01 -30.36
N ALA A 168 10.41 -9.27 -30.18
CA ALA A 168 11.81 -9.70 -30.33
C ALA A 168 12.51 -9.24 -31.64
N PRO A 169 11.83 -9.13 -32.80
CA PRO A 169 12.49 -8.65 -34.01
C PRO A 169 12.63 -7.13 -34.14
N CYS A 170 11.98 -6.31 -33.30
CA CYS A 170 11.57 -4.99 -33.79
C CYS A 170 12.07 -3.73 -33.06
N PHE A 171 12.42 -3.68 -31.77
CA PHE A 171 12.47 -2.33 -31.14
C PHE A 171 13.53 -1.97 -30.07
N ILE A 172 14.53 -2.79 -29.75
CA ILE A 172 15.56 -2.34 -28.79
C ILE A 172 16.95 -2.67 -29.30
N GLU A 173 17.69 -1.65 -29.72
CA GLU A 173 19.14 -1.79 -29.86
C GLU A 173 19.74 -2.20 -28.51
N PRO A 174 20.56 -3.27 -28.44
CA PRO A 174 21.11 -3.78 -27.17
C PRO A 174 21.83 -2.71 -26.32
N SER A 175 22.36 -1.68 -26.95
CA SER A 175 23.03 -0.54 -26.31
C SER A 175 22.08 0.36 -25.51
N LEU A 176 20.81 0.49 -25.92
CA LEU A 176 19.84 1.41 -25.32
C LEU A 176 19.11 0.80 -24.11
N GLU A 177 19.06 -0.53 -23.98
CA GLU A 177 18.39 -1.22 -22.86
C GLU A 177 18.91 -0.77 -21.49
N TYR A 178 20.24 -0.69 -21.34
CA TYR A 178 20.89 -0.27 -20.10
C TYR A 178 20.57 1.19 -19.73
N TRP A 179 20.43 2.06 -20.73
CA TRP A 179 20.09 3.47 -20.52
C TRP A 179 18.64 3.64 -20.09
N TYR A 180 17.70 2.87 -20.65
CA TYR A 180 16.30 2.88 -20.22
C TYR A 180 16.15 2.38 -18.78
N LEU A 181 16.78 1.25 -18.44
CA LEU A 181 16.73 0.73 -17.07
C LEU A 181 17.41 1.69 -16.09
N GLY A 182 18.62 2.17 -16.40
CA GLY A 182 19.34 3.12 -15.56
C GLY A 182 18.59 4.43 -15.38
N GLY A 183 18.00 4.97 -16.45
CA GLY A 183 17.16 6.16 -16.39
C GLY A 183 15.92 5.95 -15.51
N LEU A 184 15.22 4.83 -15.67
CA LEU A 184 14.08 4.44 -14.82
C LEU A 184 14.49 4.36 -13.34
N THR A 185 15.63 3.73 -13.03
CA THR A 185 16.16 3.63 -11.67
C THR A 185 16.46 5.01 -11.07
N VAL A 186 17.11 5.90 -11.82
CA VAL A 186 17.40 7.27 -11.37
C VAL A 186 16.11 8.05 -11.10
N VAL A 187 15.13 7.97 -12.00
CA VAL A 187 13.82 8.61 -11.82
C VAL A 187 13.15 8.11 -10.54
N PHE A 188 13.09 6.80 -10.31
CA PHE A 188 12.48 6.25 -9.09
C PHE A 188 13.26 6.58 -7.82
N ALA A 189 14.59 6.65 -7.86
CA ALA A 189 15.40 7.11 -6.73
C ALA A 189 15.09 8.56 -6.36
N VAL A 190 14.97 9.45 -7.35
CA VAL A 190 14.57 10.85 -7.14
C VAL A 190 13.14 10.95 -6.61
N LEU A 191 12.19 10.18 -7.18
CA LEU A 191 10.80 10.13 -6.70
C LEU A 191 10.71 9.62 -5.27
N LEU A 192 11.52 8.63 -4.89
CA LEU A 192 11.59 8.15 -3.51
C LEU A 192 11.99 9.28 -2.57
N ILE A 193 13.03 10.05 -2.89
CA ILE A 193 13.45 11.18 -2.04
C ILE A 193 12.35 12.24 -1.95
N TRP A 194 11.71 12.60 -3.07
CA TRP A 194 10.78 13.73 -3.13
C TRP A 194 9.37 13.42 -2.61
N MET A 195 8.80 12.28 -2.97
CA MET A 195 7.40 11.94 -2.62
C MET A 195 7.25 11.36 -1.21
N THR A 196 8.34 10.80 -0.66
CA THR A 196 8.30 10.14 0.65
C THR A 196 8.66 11.11 1.78
N ALA A 197 9.43 12.17 1.49
CA ALA A 197 9.61 13.34 2.34
C ALA A 197 8.25 14.04 2.51
N SER A 198 7.43 13.51 3.41
CA SER A 198 6.10 14.04 3.64
C SER A 198 6.25 15.30 4.46
N ALA A 199 5.87 16.45 3.89
CA ALA A 199 5.45 17.57 4.72
C ALA A 199 4.31 17.04 5.59
N VAL A 200 4.49 17.02 6.91
CA VAL A 200 3.37 16.87 7.85
C VAL A 200 2.35 17.91 7.45
N ASP A 201 1.20 17.47 6.94
CA ASP A 201 0.14 18.38 6.53
C ASP A 201 -0.55 18.83 7.82
N PRO A 202 -0.42 20.11 8.23
CA PRO A 202 -1.08 20.62 9.43
C PRO A 202 -2.60 20.74 9.24
N ARG A 203 -3.13 20.42 8.05
CA ARG A 203 -4.56 20.51 7.77
C ARG A 203 -5.37 19.52 8.61
N VAL A 204 -6.52 20.02 9.04
CA VAL A 204 -7.59 19.23 9.67
C VAL A 204 -7.89 18.02 8.80
N ARG A 205 -7.75 16.83 9.41
CA ARG A 205 -8.02 15.55 8.77
C ARG A 205 -9.54 15.42 8.52
N ASN A 206 -9.99 15.67 7.30
CA ASN A 206 -11.39 15.51 6.91
C ASN A 206 -11.89 14.08 7.17
N VAL A 207 -13.10 13.97 7.73
CA VAL A 207 -13.78 12.69 8.03
C VAL A 207 -14.88 12.47 7.01
N ASN A 208 -14.85 11.34 6.33
CA ASN A 208 -15.93 10.92 5.44
C ASN A 208 -16.02 9.39 5.43
N PHE A 209 -16.78 8.83 6.37
CA PHE A 209 -17.04 7.39 6.39
C PHE A 209 -18.32 7.07 5.64
N ARG A 210 -18.29 5.93 4.94
CA ARG A 210 -19.47 5.30 4.36
C ARG A 210 -19.88 4.14 5.26
N THR A 211 -21.10 4.15 5.78
CA THR A 211 -21.64 2.99 6.51
C THR A 211 -22.44 2.13 5.54
N SER A 212 -22.15 0.84 5.47
CA SER A 212 -22.96 -0.13 4.74
C SER A 212 -24.20 -0.48 5.57
N ALA A 213 -25.40 -0.25 5.03
CA ALA A 213 -26.63 -0.77 5.61
C ALA A 213 -26.89 -2.18 5.07
N LEU A 214 -27.18 -3.14 5.95
CA LEU A 214 -27.72 -4.43 5.54
C LEU A 214 -29.22 -4.25 5.31
N ALA A 215 -29.69 -4.49 4.08
CA ALA A 215 -31.12 -4.56 3.81
C ALA A 215 -31.62 -5.94 4.28
N PRO A 216 -32.75 -6.02 5.00
CA PRO A 216 -33.36 -7.30 5.29
C PRO A 216 -33.73 -7.98 3.97
N THR A 217 -33.36 -9.25 3.82
CA THR A 217 -33.87 -10.11 2.74
C THR A 217 -35.39 -10.17 2.88
N LYS A 218 -36.12 -9.89 1.79
CA LYS A 218 -37.55 -10.22 1.74
C LYS A 218 -37.67 -11.73 1.95
N GLU A 219 -38.40 -12.15 2.96
CA GLU A 219 -38.84 -13.55 3.05
C GLU A 219 -39.61 -13.84 1.76
N ASP A 220 -39.10 -14.80 0.99
CA ASP A 220 -39.82 -15.38 -0.14
C ASP A 220 -40.97 -16.17 0.48
N ASN A 221 -42.11 -15.51 0.67
CA ASN A 221 -43.36 -16.21 0.99
C ASN A 221 -43.64 -17.08 -0.23
N GLY A 222 -43.18 -18.33 -0.16
CA GLY A 222 -43.46 -19.36 -1.15
C GLY A 222 -44.97 -19.56 -1.21
N ASP A 223 -45.62 -18.85 -2.12
CA ASP A 223 -46.93 -19.20 -2.63
C ASP A 223 -46.73 -20.46 -3.48
N ALA A 224 -46.89 -21.62 -2.83
CA ALA A 224 -47.04 -22.92 -3.44
C ALA A 224 -48.47 -23.13 -3.96
#